data_AF-A0A0C4FB97-F1
#
_entry.id   AF-A0A0C4FB97-F1
#
_cell.length_a   1.000
_cell.length_b   1.000
_cell.length_c   1.000
_cell.angle_alpha   90.00
_cell.angle_beta   90.00
_cell.angle_gamma   90.00
#
_symmetry.space_group_name_H-M   'P 1'
#
loop_
_entity.id
_entity.type
_entity.pdbx_description
1 polymer ?
#
loop_
_entity_poly.entity_id
_entity_poly.type
_entity_poly.pdbx_seq_one_letter_code
_entity_poly.pdbx_strand_id
1 'polypeptide(L)'
;VWQDKAILHYSQKRSRAYKTNVNKDRYTGYPYPCEYTQTYAEWSINHQGFYATLIEIANYPKFAGWLLLHKRHCDRLVTQHGFITGLRYDINVRTNAFAHRIEMPNKSISISNISVFNNTIAQKMVAHCRKFDETDFTENPYIKGGPRKAWDPVTGTESSKLETQVTTGGQAGKGQQQGHSPPNNRGSAPSSGQYPRTQGYKGNQYDPAYNDRNTRRDH
;
A
#
# COMPACT_ATOMS: atom_id res chain seq x y z
N VAL A 1 -14.47 -18.71 10.11
CA VAL A 1 -14.41 -18.11 8.75
C VAL A 1 -13.00 -17.70 8.29
N TRP A 2 -12.13 -17.05 9.10
CA TRP A 2 -10.70 -16.88 8.76
C TRP A 2 -9.83 -18.00 9.34
N GLN A 3 -10.19 -18.52 10.51
CA GLN A 3 -9.54 -19.67 11.14
C GLN A 3 -9.57 -20.90 10.22
N ASP A 4 -10.70 -21.17 9.57
CA ASP A 4 -10.85 -22.28 8.62
C ASP A 4 -9.94 -22.11 7.40
N LYS A 5 -9.83 -20.88 6.88
CA LYS A 5 -8.91 -20.55 5.77
C LYS A 5 -7.45 -20.70 6.21
N ALA A 6 -7.13 -20.33 7.44
CA ALA A 6 -5.80 -20.50 8.01
C ALA A 6 -5.43 -21.98 8.19
N ILE A 7 -6.37 -22.79 8.68
CA ILE A 7 -6.24 -24.25 8.85
C ILE A 7 -6.05 -24.93 7.47
N LEU A 8 -6.88 -24.59 6.48
CA LEU A 8 -6.77 -25.11 5.12
C LEU A 8 -5.45 -24.73 4.44
N HIS A 9 -5.01 -23.49 4.60
CA HIS A 9 -3.73 -23.06 4.04
C HIS A 9 -2.54 -23.77 4.70
N TYR A 10 -2.59 -23.97 6.01
CA TYR A 10 -1.57 -24.73 6.73
C TYR A 10 -1.52 -26.18 6.27
N SER A 11 -2.67 -26.85 6.09
CA SER A 11 -2.73 -28.23 5.61
C SER A 11 -2.15 -28.38 4.20
N GLN A 12 -2.42 -27.43 3.30
CA GLN A 12 -1.86 -27.41 1.93
C GLN A 12 -0.34 -27.18 1.90
N LYS A 13 0.20 -26.33 2.78
CA LYS A 13 1.65 -26.04 2.84
C LYS A 13 2.47 -27.05 3.64
N ARG A 14 1.85 -27.84 4.53
CA ARG A 14 2.53 -28.90 5.31
C ARG A 14 3.26 -29.91 4.42
N SER A 15 2.72 -30.20 3.23
CA SER A 15 3.35 -31.11 2.25
C SER A 15 4.63 -30.53 1.60
N ARG A 16 4.81 -29.20 1.60
CA ARG A 16 5.98 -28.51 1.01
C ARG A 16 7.04 -28.10 2.06
N ALA A 17 6.62 -27.77 3.29
CA ALA A 17 7.53 -27.25 4.33
C ALA A 17 8.48 -28.30 4.91
N TYR A 18 8.19 -29.60 4.79
CA TYR A 18 9.08 -30.68 5.27
C TYR A 18 10.39 -30.79 4.46
N LYS A 19 10.50 -30.13 3.29
CA LYS A 19 11.66 -30.25 2.39
C LYS A 19 12.66 -29.09 2.45
N THR A 20 12.31 -27.94 3.03
CA THR A 20 13.19 -26.76 3.02
C THR A 20 13.17 -26.07 4.37
N ASN A 21 14.23 -26.30 5.14
CA ASN A 21 14.47 -25.77 6.48
C ASN A 21 14.97 -24.31 6.39
N VAL A 22 14.20 -23.43 5.74
CA VAL A 22 14.60 -22.04 5.49
C VAL A 22 13.76 -21.10 6.36
N ASN A 23 14.47 -20.42 7.27
CA ASN A 23 14.03 -19.28 8.10
C ASN A 23 12.84 -19.54 9.04
N LYS A 24 13.15 -20.06 10.25
CA LYS A 24 12.19 -20.25 11.35
C LYS A 24 11.52 -18.96 11.84
N ASP A 25 12.12 -17.80 11.60
CA ASP A 25 11.65 -16.51 12.13
C ASP A 25 10.65 -15.80 11.21
N ARG A 26 10.38 -16.32 10.01
CA ARG A 26 9.46 -15.71 9.05
C ARG A 26 8.10 -16.42 9.10
N TYR A 27 7.03 -15.66 9.39
CA TYR A 27 5.67 -16.18 9.33
C TYR A 27 5.37 -16.72 7.92
N THR A 28 5.05 -18.02 7.82
CA THR A 28 4.71 -18.74 6.57
C THR A 28 3.24 -19.15 6.51
N GLY A 29 2.45 -18.76 7.51
CA GLY A 29 1.02 -19.06 7.62
C GLY A 29 0.17 -18.36 6.55
N TYR A 30 -1.16 -18.45 6.69
CA TYR A 30 -2.10 -17.87 5.72
C TYR A 30 -1.81 -16.37 5.55
N PRO A 31 -1.59 -15.88 4.32
CA PRO A 31 -1.29 -14.48 4.09
C PRO A 31 -2.43 -13.65 4.64
N TYR A 32 -2.07 -12.57 5.34
CA TYR A 32 -3.06 -11.65 5.85
C TYR A 32 -3.83 -11.04 4.66
N PRO A 33 -5.17 -11.02 4.68
CA PRO A 33 -5.95 -10.38 3.64
C PRO A 33 -5.53 -8.91 3.49
N CYS A 34 -5.58 -8.39 2.26
CA CYS A 34 -5.28 -6.98 2.03
C CYS A 34 -6.27 -6.11 2.83
N GLU A 35 -5.76 -5.25 3.72
CA GLU A 35 -6.62 -4.38 4.56
C GLU A 35 -7.48 -3.45 3.70
N TYR A 36 -6.95 -3.01 2.55
CA TYR A 36 -7.68 -2.18 1.59
C TYR A 36 -8.84 -2.87 0.88
N THR A 37 -9.00 -4.19 1.01
CA THR A 37 -10.12 -4.95 0.42
C THR A 37 -11.05 -5.54 1.48
N GLN A 38 -10.96 -5.08 2.73
CA GLN A 38 -11.87 -5.51 3.79
C GLN A 38 -13.26 -4.89 3.62
N THR A 39 -14.28 -5.70 3.87
CA THR A 39 -15.64 -5.20 4.08
C THR A 39 -15.73 -4.43 5.40
N TYR A 40 -16.77 -3.60 5.56
CA TYR A 40 -17.05 -2.91 6.82
C TYR A 40 -17.19 -3.89 8.00
N ALA A 41 -17.87 -5.01 7.76
CA ALA A 41 -18.07 -6.05 8.76
C ALA A 41 -16.75 -6.72 9.16
N GLU A 42 -15.92 -7.14 8.20
CA GLU A 42 -14.61 -7.73 8.49
C GLU A 42 -13.71 -6.76 9.25
N TRP A 43 -13.64 -5.51 8.81
CA TRP A 43 -12.87 -4.46 9.49
C TRP A 43 -13.33 -4.25 10.94
N SER A 44 -14.65 -4.21 11.16
CA SER A 44 -15.23 -4.04 12.50
C SER A 44 -14.95 -5.24 13.41
N ILE A 45 -15.10 -6.47 12.90
CA ILE A 45 -14.79 -7.70 13.63
C ILE A 45 -13.30 -7.76 13.96
N ASN A 46 -12.43 -7.39 13.02
CA ASN A 46 -10.98 -7.37 13.24
C ASN A 46 -10.59 -6.36 14.33
N HIS A 47 -11.21 -5.18 14.38
CA HIS A 47 -11.00 -4.22 15.47
C HIS A 47 -11.39 -4.78 16.84
N GLN A 48 -12.55 -5.44 16.93
CA GLN A 48 -13.01 -6.10 18.16
C GLN A 48 -12.06 -7.21 18.60
N GLY A 49 -11.66 -8.08 17.67
CA GLY A 49 -10.71 -9.17 17.94
C GLY A 49 -9.33 -8.64 18.34
N PHE A 50 -8.88 -7.54 17.75
CA PHE A 50 -7.62 -6.90 18.12
C PHE A 50 -7.68 -6.33 19.55
N TYR A 51 -8.77 -5.65 19.89
CA TYR A 51 -9.00 -5.17 21.25
C TYR A 51 -9.00 -6.31 22.27
N ALA A 52 -9.77 -7.38 22.02
CA ALA A 52 -9.82 -8.56 22.89
C ALA A 52 -8.43 -9.18 23.08
N THR A 53 -7.67 -9.34 21.99
CA THR A 53 -6.29 -9.85 22.04
C THR A 53 -5.37 -8.99 22.92
N LEU A 54 -5.48 -7.66 22.83
CA LEU A 54 -4.67 -6.75 23.64
C LEU A 54 -4.95 -6.86 25.14
N ILE A 55 -6.20 -7.15 25.52
CA ILE A 55 -6.60 -7.31 26.92
C ILE A 55 -6.32 -8.72 27.41
N GLU A 56 -6.87 -9.72 26.74
CA GLU A 56 -6.97 -11.10 27.24
C GLU A 56 -5.68 -11.90 27.06
N ILE A 57 -4.90 -11.60 26.01
CA ILE A 57 -3.72 -12.38 25.64
C ILE A 57 -2.45 -11.61 25.94
N ALA A 58 -2.38 -10.34 25.52
CA ALA A 58 -1.14 -9.57 25.57
C ALA A 58 -0.98 -8.73 26.85
N ASN A 59 -2.05 -8.53 27.62
CA ASN A 59 -2.06 -7.68 28.83
C ASN A 59 -1.50 -6.26 28.59
N TYR A 60 -1.95 -5.60 27.52
CA TYR A 60 -1.63 -4.21 27.20
C TYR A 60 -2.85 -3.28 27.35
N PRO A 61 -3.38 -3.08 28.57
CA PRO A 61 -4.63 -2.34 28.78
C PRO A 61 -4.55 -0.88 28.35
N LYS A 62 -3.39 -0.24 28.51
CA LYS A 62 -3.17 1.14 28.06
C LYS A 62 -3.31 1.25 26.54
N PHE A 63 -2.70 0.33 25.81
CA PHE A 63 -2.78 0.33 24.34
C PHE A 63 -4.17 -0.05 23.85
N ALA A 64 -4.84 -0.99 24.52
CA ALA A 64 -6.24 -1.31 24.24
C ALA A 64 -7.16 -0.07 24.41
N GLY A 65 -6.92 0.76 25.44
CA GLY A 65 -7.63 2.03 25.62
C GLY A 65 -7.36 3.02 24.48
N TRP A 66 -6.12 3.09 23.98
CA TRP A 66 -5.79 3.91 22.81
C TRP A 66 -6.52 3.42 21.55
N LEU A 67 -6.57 2.10 21.34
CA LEU A 67 -7.27 1.49 20.21
C LEU A 67 -8.77 1.81 20.22
N LEU A 68 -9.44 1.78 21.38
CA LEU A 68 -10.86 2.15 21.47
C LEU A 68 -11.12 3.61 21.07
N LEU A 69 -10.29 4.54 21.55
CA LEU A 69 -10.40 5.96 21.16
C LEU A 69 -10.12 6.16 19.67
N HIS A 70 -9.10 5.49 19.14
CA HIS A 70 -8.81 5.48 17.71
C HIS A 70 -10.00 4.96 16.88
N LYS A 71 -10.63 3.86 17.29
CA LYS A 71 -11.82 3.33 16.61
C LYS A 71 -12.98 4.31 16.60
N ARG A 72 -13.21 5.05 17.71
CA ARG A 72 -14.22 6.13 17.75
C ARG A 72 -13.93 7.25 16.73
N HIS A 73 -12.66 7.62 16.56
CA HIS A 73 -12.28 8.59 15.52
C HIS A 73 -12.54 8.06 14.11
N CYS A 74 -12.22 6.79 13.87
CA CYS A 74 -12.51 6.13 12.60
C CYS A 74 -14.01 6.10 12.33
N ASP A 75 -14.83 5.74 13.31
CA ASP A 75 -16.29 5.69 13.18
C ASP A 75 -16.90 7.06 12.92
N ARG A 76 -16.37 8.11 13.55
CA ARG A 76 -16.75 9.48 13.21
C ARG A 76 -16.43 9.82 11.75
N LEU A 77 -15.26 9.43 11.24
CA LEU A 77 -14.91 9.65 9.84
C LEU A 77 -15.78 8.84 8.88
N VAL A 78 -16.15 7.61 9.25
CA VAL A 78 -17.11 6.79 8.49
C VAL A 78 -18.44 7.54 8.36
N THR A 79 -19.00 8.02 9.48
CA THR A 79 -20.28 8.73 9.48
C THR A 79 -20.23 10.04 8.69
N GLN A 80 -19.10 10.76 8.71
CA GLN A 80 -18.99 12.07 8.07
C GLN A 80 -18.57 12.02 6.60
N HIS A 81 -17.81 11.00 6.19
CA HIS A 81 -17.07 11.00 4.92
C HIS A 81 -17.04 9.62 4.23
N GLY A 82 -17.88 8.69 4.66
CA GLY A 82 -17.99 7.37 4.06
C GLY A 82 -16.97 6.36 4.61
N PHE A 83 -17.30 5.07 4.43
CA PHE A 83 -16.53 3.97 5.01
C PHE A 83 -15.06 3.99 4.60
N ILE A 84 -14.77 4.19 3.31
CA ILE A 84 -13.40 4.17 2.81
C ILE A 84 -12.50 5.22 3.46
N THR A 85 -13.06 6.39 3.81
CA THR A 85 -12.32 7.41 4.56
C THR A 85 -11.90 6.92 5.94
N GLY A 86 -12.82 6.30 6.68
CA GLY A 86 -12.53 5.71 7.98
C GLY A 86 -11.49 4.58 7.92
N LEU A 87 -11.65 3.68 6.94
CA LEU A 87 -10.71 2.57 6.71
C LEU A 87 -9.30 3.07 6.38
N ARG A 88 -9.17 4.01 5.42
CA ARG A 88 -7.86 4.56 5.02
C ARG A 88 -7.18 5.30 6.16
N TYR A 89 -7.95 6.03 6.98
CA TYR A 89 -7.42 6.69 8.18
C TYR A 89 -6.87 5.67 9.18
N ASP A 90 -7.64 4.62 9.47
CA ASP A 90 -7.24 3.55 10.36
C ASP A 90 -5.92 2.89 9.92
N ILE A 91 -5.84 2.49 8.65
CA ILE A 91 -4.64 1.86 8.06
C ILE A 91 -3.42 2.79 8.20
N ASN A 92 -3.56 4.08 7.87
CA ASN A 92 -2.44 5.02 7.92
C ASN A 92 -1.95 5.25 9.36
N VAL A 93 -2.86 5.48 10.31
CA VAL A 93 -2.49 5.72 11.72
C VAL A 93 -1.82 4.48 12.32
N ARG A 94 -2.40 3.28 12.11
CA ARG A 94 -1.81 2.03 12.61
C ARG A 94 -0.47 1.73 11.97
N THR A 95 -0.36 1.85 10.65
CA THR A 95 0.91 1.61 9.93
C THR A 95 2.02 2.50 10.47
N ASN A 96 1.74 3.80 10.64
CA ASN A 96 2.73 4.74 11.19
C ASN A 96 3.12 4.38 12.63
N ALA A 97 2.16 3.98 13.47
CA ALA A 97 2.43 3.61 14.86
C ALA A 97 3.31 2.35 14.99
N PHE A 98 3.14 1.37 14.11
CA PHE A 98 3.94 0.15 14.12
C PHE A 98 5.27 0.26 13.36
N ALA A 99 5.35 1.16 12.37
CA ALA A 99 6.59 1.38 11.61
C ALA A 99 7.59 2.26 12.39
N HIS A 100 7.12 3.21 13.19
CA HIS A 100 7.97 4.19 13.87
C HIS A 100 8.01 3.96 15.38
N ARG A 101 9.23 3.79 15.87
CA ARG A 101 9.57 3.71 17.29
C ARG A 101 10.00 5.09 17.78
N ILE A 102 9.49 5.50 18.94
CA ILE A 102 9.79 6.77 19.59
C ILE A 102 10.66 6.48 20.81
N GLU A 103 11.86 7.05 20.85
CA GLU A 103 12.69 7.03 22.05
C GLU A 103 12.18 8.09 23.04
N MET A 104 11.89 7.65 24.26
CA MET A 104 11.41 8.49 25.34
C MET A 104 12.60 9.11 26.10
N PRO A 105 12.41 10.19 26.90
CA PRO A 105 13.49 10.82 27.67
C PRO A 105 14.24 9.87 28.61
N ASN A 106 13.56 8.80 29.07
CA ASN A 106 14.14 7.74 29.88
C ASN A 106 14.79 6.61 29.06
N LYS A 107 15.06 6.82 27.76
CA LYS A 107 15.61 5.86 26.77
C LYS A 107 14.73 4.63 26.50
N SER A 108 13.50 4.58 27.02
CA SER A 108 12.57 3.52 26.65
C SER A 108 12.03 3.74 25.24
N ILE A 109 11.67 2.65 24.56
CA ILE A 109 11.09 2.69 23.22
C ILE A 109 9.57 2.57 23.34
N SER A 110 8.84 3.55 22.78
CA SER A 110 7.39 3.56 22.68
C SER A 110 6.93 3.59 21.22
N ILE A 111 5.65 3.33 21.00
CA ILE A 111 4.96 3.62 19.73
C ILE A 111 4.24 4.96 19.82
N SER A 112 3.87 5.50 18.67
CA SER A 112 3.00 6.68 18.57
C SER A 112 1.66 6.45 19.26
N ASN A 113 1.18 7.47 19.99
CA ASN A 113 -0.12 7.40 20.65
C ASN A 113 -1.26 7.52 19.62
N ILE A 114 -1.85 6.39 19.23
CA ILE A 114 -2.97 6.33 18.28
C ILE A 114 -4.29 6.86 18.82
N SER A 115 -4.41 7.13 20.14
CA SER A 115 -5.63 7.69 20.71
C SER A 115 -5.87 9.15 20.30
N VAL A 116 -4.82 9.84 19.89
CA VAL A 116 -4.87 11.25 19.49
C VAL A 116 -5.30 11.36 18.04
N PHE A 117 -6.35 12.13 17.79
CA PHE A 117 -6.84 12.35 16.43
C PHE A 117 -5.80 13.10 15.60
N ASN A 118 -5.23 12.43 14.60
CA ASN A 118 -4.32 13.04 13.66
C ASN A 118 -5.08 13.78 12.54
N ASN A 119 -5.30 15.09 12.72
CA ASN A 119 -6.05 15.92 11.77
C ASN A 119 -5.39 15.96 10.38
N THR A 120 -4.06 15.95 10.29
CA THR A 120 -3.33 15.95 9.01
C THR A 120 -3.61 14.69 8.20
N ILE A 121 -3.54 13.51 8.83
CA ILE A 121 -3.87 12.25 8.17
C ILE A 121 -5.35 12.24 7.79
N ALA A 122 -6.25 12.67 8.67
CA ALA A 122 -7.68 12.70 8.39
C ALA A 122 -8.01 13.57 7.17
N GLN A 123 -7.53 14.81 7.14
CA GLN A 123 -7.74 15.73 6.00
C GLN A 123 -7.17 15.14 4.70
N LYS A 124 -5.97 14.53 4.76
CA LYS A 124 -5.37 13.86 3.60
C LYS A 124 -6.26 12.72 3.09
N MET A 125 -6.79 11.88 3.98
CA MET A 125 -7.65 10.75 3.58
C MET A 125 -8.99 11.24 3.04
N VAL A 126 -9.60 12.25 3.63
CA VAL A 126 -10.83 12.88 3.12
C VAL A 126 -10.62 13.42 1.70
N ALA A 127 -9.53 14.18 1.48
CA ALA A 127 -9.20 14.71 0.15
C ALA A 127 -8.94 13.59 -0.87
N HIS A 128 -8.29 12.51 -0.44
CA HIS A 128 -8.00 11.35 -1.28
C HIS A 128 -9.28 10.61 -1.70
N CYS A 129 -10.17 10.31 -0.75
CA CYS A 129 -11.45 9.66 -1.04
C CYS A 129 -12.32 10.51 -1.96
N ARG A 130 -12.32 11.84 -1.78
CA ARG A 130 -13.01 12.76 -2.71
C ARG A 130 -12.40 12.73 -4.10
N LYS A 131 -11.07 12.76 -4.22
CA LYS A 131 -10.38 12.70 -5.51
C LYS A 131 -10.69 11.41 -6.28
N PHE A 132 -10.93 10.31 -5.56
CA PHE A 132 -11.25 9.02 -6.15
C PHE A 132 -12.76 8.72 -6.19
N ASP A 133 -13.63 9.67 -5.85
CA ASP A 133 -15.09 9.46 -5.81
C ASP A 133 -15.47 8.22 -4.97
N GLU A 134 -14.86 8.07 -3.80
CA GLU A 134 -15.05 6.92 -2.90
C GLU A 134 -16.04 7.20 -1.76
N THR A 135 -16.50 8.44 -1.62
CA THR A 135 -17.28 8.89 -0.44
C THR A 135 -18.67 8.30 -0.37
N ASP A 136 -19.25 7.93 -1.51
CA ASP A 136 -20.66 7.56 -1.61
C ASP A 136 -20.88 6.04 -1.56
N PHE A 137 -19.78 5.27 -1.48
CA PHE A 137 -19.88 3.83 -1.33
C PHE A 137 -20.22 3.45 0.12
N THR A 138 -21.32 2.73 0.29
CA THR A 138 -21.75 2.16 1.57
C THR A 138 -20.90 0.98 2.00
N GLU A 139 -20.26 0.30 1.05
CA GLU A 139 -19.33 -0.80 1.26
C GLU A 139 -18.08 -0.61 0.41
N ASN A 140 -16.97 -1.24 0.77
CA ASN A 140 -15.71 -1.06 0.08
C ASN A 140 -15.79 -1.45 -1.41
N PRO A 141 -15.54 -0.52 -2.35
CA PRO A 141 -15.71 -0.80 -3.78
C PRO A 141 -14.65 -1.78 -4.33
N TYR A 142 -13.56 -2.02 -3.60
CA TYR A 142 -12.44 -2.88 -3.97
C TYR A 142 -12.62 -4.34 -3.52
N ILE A 143 -13.71 -4.68 -2.83
CA ILE A 143 -13.99 -6.06 -2.43
C ILE A 143 -14.16 -6.97 -3.65
N LYS A 144 -13.98 -8.28 -3.47
CA LYS A 144 -14.24 -9.26 -4.52
C LYS A 144 -15.70 -9.16 -4.98
N GLY A 145 -15.90 -8.91 -6.28
CA GLY A 145 -17.24 -8.74 -6.86
C GLY A 145 -17.77 -7.30 -6.78
N GLY A 146 -17.06 -6.39 -6.11
CA GLY A 146 -17.39 -4.97 -6.05
C GLY A 146 -17.12 -4.22 -7.36
N PRO A 147 -17.63 -2.98 -7.47
CA PRO A 147 -17.56 -2.18 -8.69
C PRO A 147 -16.13 -1.80 -9.11
N ARG A 148 -15.18 -1.78 -8.17
CA ARG A 148 -13.76 -1.46 -8.41
C ARG A 148 -12.83 -2.62 -8.04
N LYS A 149 -13.31 -3.87 -8.11
CA LYS A 149 -12.52 -5.08 -7.81
C LYS A 149 -11.22 -5.22 -8.61
N ALA A 150 -11.13 -4.58 -9.78
CA ALA A 150 -9.97 -4.59 -10.68
C ALA A 150 -9.14 -3.31 -10.62
N TRP A 151 -9.42 -2.43 -9.66
CA TRP A 151 -8.69 -1.18 -9.46
C TRP A 151 -7.68 -1.37 -8.33
N ASP A 152 -6.54 -0.71 -8.44
CA ASP A 152 -5.59 -0.63 -7.34
C ASP A 152 -6.14 0.35 -6.27
N PRO A 153 -6.38 -0.11 -5.03
CA PRO A 153 -6.93 0.74 -3.97
C PRO A 153 -5.95 1.79 -3.45
N VAL A 154 -4.65 1.68 -3.73
CA VAL A 154 -3.66 2.69 -3.32
C VAL A 154 -3.63 3.83 -4.34
N THR A 155 -3.57 3.51 -5.63
CA THR A 155 -3.44 4.51 -6.70
C THR A 155 -4.77 5.00 -7.26
N GLY A 156 -5.86 4.28 -7.01
CA GLY A 156 -7.18 4.59 -7.57
C GLY A 156 -7.26 4.35 -9.08
N THR A 157 -6.32 3.59 -9.66
CA THR A 157 -6.27 3.35 -11.11
C THR A 157 -6.73 1.94 -11.46
N GLU A 158 -7.44 1.81 -12.57
CA GLU A 158 -7.83 0.52 -13.11
C GLU A 158 -6.60 -0.27 -13.59
N SER A 159 -6.45 -1.52 -13.13
CA SER A 159 -5.30 -2.35 -13.46
C SER A 159 -5.24 -2.77 -14.94
N SER A 160 -6.31 -2.54 -15.72
CA SER A 160 -6.45 -2.97 -17.13
C SER A 160 -5.75 -2.05 -18.15
N LYS A 161 -5.11 -0.94 -17.75
CA LYS A 161 -4.42 -0.03 -18.69
C LYS A 161 -2.93 -0.30 -18.93
N LEU A 162 -2.35 -1.35 -18.36
CA LEU A 162 -0.91 -1.67 -18.51
C LEU A 162 -0.60 -2.84 -19.46
N GLU A 163 -1.59 -3.53 -20.03
CA GLU A 163 -1.37 -4.65 -20.97
C GLU A 163 -2.24 -4.52 -22.23
N THR A 164 -2.14 -3.43 -22.97
CA THR A 164 -2.50 -3.45 -24.41
C THR A 164 -1.73 -2.38 -25.21
N GLN A 165 -0.41 -2.56 -25.33
CA GLN A 165 0.30 -2.20 -26.56
C GLN A 165 1.19 -3.39 -26.97
N VAL A 166 0.54 -4.51 -27.24
CA VAL A 166 1.09 -5.53 -28.12
C VAL A 166 0.06 -5.72 -29.23
N THR A 167 0.18 -4.93 -30.29
CA THR A 167 -0.51 -5.18 -31.56
C THR A 167 0.50 -5.79 -32.53
N THR A 168 0.61 -7.12 -32.49
CA THR A 168 0.83 -7.95 -33.69
C THR A 168 -0.57 -8.21 -34.28
N GLY A 169 -0.90 -8.11 -35.56
CA GLY A 169 -0.23 -7.82 -36.83
C GLY A 169 -1.21 -8.25 -37.94
N GLY A 170 -1.25 -7.55 -39.09
CA GLY A 170 -2.09 -7.96 -40.24
C GLY A 170 -2.02 -6.99 -41.44
N GLN A 171 -1.51 -7.49 -42.57
CA GLN A 171 -1.17 -6.90 -43.89
C GLN A 171 -2.36 -6.22 -44.63
N ALA A 172 -2.28 -5.41 -45.70
CA ALA A 172 -1.30 -5.11 -46.75
C ALA A 172 -1.65 -3.75 -47.45
N GLY A 173 -0.70 -3.08 -48.10
CA GLY A 173 -0.98 -2.02 -49.09
C GLY A 173 0.23 -1.14 -49.44
N LYS A 174 0.59 -1.07 -50.73
CA LYS A 174 1.86 -0.59 -51.33
C LYS A 174 2.04 0.95 -51.36
N GLY A 175 3.30 1.42 -51.33
CA GLY A 175 3.72 2.79 -51.72
C GLY A 175 5.23 3.03 -51.62
N GLN A 176 5.82 3.79 -52.54
CA GLN A 176 7.24 3.77 -52.97
C GLN A 176 8.29 4.56 -52.15
N GLN A 177 9.53 4.02 -52.21
CA GLN A 177 10.88 4.62 -52.39
C GLN A 177 11.28 6.01 -51.87
N GLN A 178 12.44 6.01 -51.20
CA GLN A 178 13.63 6.92 -51.20
C GLN A 178 14.10 7.05 -49.74
N GLY A 179 15.34 6.89 -49.31
CA GLY A 179 16.66 6.77 -49.91
C GLY A 179 17.65 7.31 -48.85
N HIS A 180 18.85 6.73 -48.74
CA HIS A 180 20.00 7.10 -47.89
C HIS A 180 20.17 6.40 -46.52
N SER A 181 21.16 5.50 -46.49
CA SER A 181 22.05 5.22 -45.35
C SER A 181 23.38 5.99 -45.59
N PRO A 182 24.47 5.92 -44.76
CA PRO A 182 24.75 5.12 -43.55
C PRO A 182 25.60 5.94 -42.50
N PRO A 183 26.56 5.42 -41.69
CA PRO A 183 26.83 4.08 -41.13
C PRO A 183 27.20 4.04 -39.60
N ASN A 184 27.23 2.81 -39.07
CA ASN A 184 28.19 2.22 -38.09
C ASN A 184 28.54 2.93 -36.76
N ASN A 185 28.51 2.21 -35.61
CA ASN A 185 29.62 1.32 -35.24
C ASN A 185 29.31 0.38 -34.05
N ARG A 186 30.11 -0.69 -34.01
CA ARG A 186 30.07 -1.93 -33.21
C ARG A 186 30.48 -1.75 -31.74
N GLY A 187 30.10 -2.71 -30.88
CA GLY A 187 30.84 -3.00 -29.65
C GLY A 187 30.16 -3.99 -28.68
N SER A 188 30.73 -5.18 -28.54
CA SER A 188 30.31 -6.31 -27.71
C SER A 188 30.63 -6.16 -26.20
N ALA A 189 29.98 -7.01 -25.38
CA ALA A 189 30.05 -7.24 -23.91
C ALA A 189 31.48 -7.56 -23.35
N PRO A 190 31.76 -7.93 -22.05
CA PRO A 190 30.90 -8.22 -20.87
C PRO A 190 31.44 -7.81 -19.44
N SER A 191 30.64 -8.10 -18.40
CA SER A 191 31.02 -8.53 -17.01
C SER A 191 31.52 -7.55 -15.92
N SER A 192 31.16 -7.93 -14.67
CA SER A 192 31.54 -7.41 -13.34
C SER A 192 30.92 -6.05 -12.96
N GLY A 193 30.37 -5.79 -11.78
CA GLY A 193 30.41 -6.42 -10.47
C GLY A 193 30.23 -5.26 -9.46
N GLN A 194 29.53 -5.52 -8.35
CA GLN A 194 29.37 -4.65 -7.18
C GLN A 194 28.39 -3.45 -7.30
N TYR A 195 27.25 -3.56 -6.60
CA TYR A 195 26.52 -2.39 -6.10
C TYR A 195 26.60 -2.34 -4.57
N PRO A 196 27.12 -1.25 -3.99
CA PRO A 196 27.03 -1.01 -2.56
C PRO A 196 25.63 -0.56 -2.14
N ARG A 197 25.32 -0.91 -0.90
CA ARG A 197 24.13 -0.52 -0.13
C ARG A 197 24.11 1.01 0.03
N THR A 198 23.06 1.68 -0.42
CA THR A 198 22.39 2.86 0.18
C THR A 198 21.45 3.49 -0.84
N GLN A 199 20.16 3.63 -0.52
CA GLN A 199 19.40 4.88 -0.72
C GLN A 199 17.94 4.74 -0.35
N GLY A 200 17.48 5.73 0.41
CA GLY A 200 16.09 5.97 0.73
C GLY A 200 15.28 6.45 -0.47
N TYR A 201 13.98 6.40 -0.27
CA TYR A 201 12.93 6.80 -1.19
C TYR A 201 13.13 8.26 -1.66
N LYS A 202 13.41 8.45 -2.96
CA LYS A 202 13.35 9.76 -3.63
C LYS A 202 12.09 9.81 -4.46
N GLY A 203 11.21 10.76 -4.13
CA GLY A 203 9.95 11.01 -4.82
C GLY A 203 10.17 11.48 -6.25
N ASN A 204 9.27 11.04 -7.13
CA ASN A 204 9.23 11.41 -8.53
C ASN A 204 8.70 12.84 -8.69
N GLN A 205 9.61 13.80 -8.81
CA GLN A 205 9.38 15.08 -9.48
C GLN A 205 10.74 15.68 -9.88
N TYR A 206 11.19 15.38 -11.09
CA TYR A 206 12.30 16.08 -11.74
C TYR A 206 11.72 16.90 -12.90
N ASP A 207 11.77 18.22 -12.77
CA ASP A 207 11.43 19.18 -13.84
C ASP A 207 12.71 19.53 -14.60
N PRO A 208 12.83 19.18 -15.91
CA PRO A 208 14.02 19.49 -16.71
C PRO A 208 14.22 20.99 -17.01
N ALA A 209 13.25 21.87 -16.71
CA ALA A 209 13.30 23.28 -17.06
C ALA A 209 14.01 24.18 -16.02
N TYR A 210 14.65 23.61 -15.00
CA TYR A 210 15.27 24.40 -13.93
C TYR A 210 16.63 25.02 -14.30
N ASN A 211 17.32 24.55 -15.35
CA ASN A 211 18.67 25.00 -15.68
C ASN A 211 18.76 26.23 -16.60
N ASP A 212 17.65 26.70 -17.20
CA ASP A 212 17.70 27.78 -18.21
C ASP A 212 17.19 29.15 -17.72
N ARG A 213 16.95 29.34 -16.42
CA ARG A 213 16.37 30.59 -15.89
C ARG A 213 17.28 31.50 -15.08
N ASN A 214 18.59 31.24 -14.97
CA ASN A 214 19.46 32.08 -14.13
C ASN A 214 20.72 32.64 -14.78
N THR A 215 20.72 32.86 -16.10
CA THR A 215 21.70 33.74 -16.75
C THR A 215 20.98 34.88 -17.45
N ARG A 216 20.64 35.92 -16.67
CA ARG A 216 20.55 37.35 -17.03
C ARG A 216 19.76 38.11 -15.95
N ARG A 217 20.49 38.69 -15.00
CA ARG A 217 20.17 40.00 -14.39
C ARG A 217 21.40 40.52 -13.65
N ASP A 218 21.66 41.79 -13.91
CA ASP A 218 22.91 42.52 -13.76
C ASP A 218 23.19 42.97 -12.32
N HIS A 219 24.49 43.08 -11.96
CA HIS A 219 25.21 44.31 -11.59
C HIS A 219 26.63 43.97 -11.11
#